data_AF-A0A560WFV5-F1
#
_entry.id   AF-A0A560WFV5-F1
#
_cell.length_a   1.000
_cell.length_b   1.000
_cell.length_c   1.000
_cell.angle_alpha   90.00
_cell.angle_beta   90.00
_cell.angle_gamma   90.00
#
_symmetry.space_group_name_H-M   'P 1'
#
loop_
_entity.id
_entity.type
_entity.pdbx_description
1 polymer ?
#
loop_
_entity_poly.entity_id
_entity_poly.type
_entity_poly.pdbx_seq_one_letter_code
_entity_poly.pdbx_strand_id
1 'polypeptide(L)'
;MPLITYPSPVVPGPPPLTIEAPDSWEQVWAPETLFAIREPERSDGSLLTNIVARHYHRGSEFGPEQAVEDLRANAESKGGELGQTFETEIDGRTFFGASTSFVDDSAGTIAQVHLFAAQPQGSVLAVLQLTGSCAGSRADTEVDLIRSVMKTLRINP
;
A
#
# COMPACT_ATOMS: atom_id res chain seq x y z
N MET A 1 -7.42 37.68 13.58
CA MET A 1 -7.59 36.21 13.51
C MET A 1 -6.35 35.62 12.86
N PRO A 2 -5.75 34.55 13.39
CA PRO A 2 -4.62 33.88 12.72
C PRO A 2 -5.10 33.16 11.46
N LEU A 3 -4.31 33.24 10.39
CA LEU A 3 -4.52 32.47 9.16
C LEU A 3 -3.86 31.10 9.34
N ILE A 4 -4.63 30.04 9.10
CA ILE A 4 -4.14 28.65 9.11
C ILE A 4 -4.14 28.14 7.67
N THR A 5 -3.04 27.54 7.24
CA THR A 5 -2.88 26.96 5.91
C THR A 5 -2.62 25.46 6.00
N TYR A 6 -3.04 24.73 4.97
CA TYR A 6 -2.69 23.32 4.77
C TYR A 6 -2.34 23.12 3.29
N PRO A 7 -1.25 22.40 2.98
CA PRO A 7 -0.22 21.91 3.91
C PRO A 7 0.55 23.05 4.61
N SER A 8 1.20 22.75 5.74
CA SER A 8 2.02 23.71 6.50
C SER A 8 3.26 23.05 7.12
N PRO A 9 4.23 23.81 7.65
CA PRO A 9 5.37 23.23 8.39
C PRO A 9 4.98 22.43 9.65
N VAL A 10 3.79 22.68 10.22
CA VAL A 10 3.29 21.98 11.41
C VAL A 10 2.52 20.72 11.02
N VAL A 11 1.71 20.80 9.96
CA VAL A 11 0.95 19.69 9.39
C VAL A 11 1.31 19.61 7.91
N PRO A 12 2.42 18.95 7.56
CA PRO A 12 2.81 18.81 6.17
C PRO A 12 1.81 17.93 5.43
N GLY A 13 1.71 18.15 4.13
CA GLY A 13 0.94 17.26 3.25
C GLY A 13 1.69 15.95 2.99
N PRO A 14 1.09 15.03 2.24
CA PRO A 14 1.79 13.84 1.77
C PRO A 14 3.04 14.25 0.96
N PRO A 15 4.15 13.50 1.06
CA PRO A 15 5.33 13.76 0.26
C PRO A 15 5.03 13.53 -1.23
N PRO A 16 5.71 14.24 -2.16
CA PRO A 16 5.74 13.85 -3.56
C PRO A 16 6.27 12.42 -3.70
N LEU A 17 5.57 11.60 -4.50
CA LEU A 17 5.92 10.21 -4.75
C LEU A 17 6.16 10.00 -6.25
N THR A 18 7.07 9.11 -6.60
CA THR A 18 7.22 8.60 -7.96
C THR A 18 7.41 7.09 -7.91
N ILE A 19 6.80 6.36 -8.82
CA ILE A 19 6.92 4.90 -8.95
C ILE A 19 7.06 4.55 -10.43
N GLU A 20 7.82 3.52 -10.76
CA GLU A 20 7.97 3.04 -12.13
C GLU A 20 6.93 1.95 -12.39
N ALA A 21 5.90 2.30 -13.17
CA ALA A 21 4.92 1.32 -13.62
C ALA A 21 5.47 0.52 -14.81
N PRO A 22 5.12 -0.78 -14.95
CA PRO A 22 5.38 -1.51 -16.19
C PRO A 22 4.79 -0.76 -17.40
N ASP A 23 5.42 -0.87 -18.58
CA ASP A 23 5.04 -0.09 -19.78
C ASP A 23 3.57 -0.25 -20.19
N SER A 24 2.97 -1.41 -19.94
CA SER A 24 1.57 -1.68 -20.27
C SER A 24 0.59 -1.17 -19.21
N TRP A 25 1.06 -0.80 -18.03
CA TRP A 25 0.21 -0.37 -16.93
C TRP A 25 -0.17 1.10 -17.09
N GLU A 26 -1.33 1.44 -16.53
CA GLU A 26 -1.85 2.81 -16.54
C GLU A 26 -2.06 3.32 -15.10
N GLN A 27 -1.93 4.63 -14.93
CA GLN A 27 -2.35 5.31 -13.71
C GLN A 27 -3.86 5.55 -13.76
N VAL A 28 -4.55 5.23 -12.67
CA VAL A 28 -6.01 5.36 -12.55
C VAL A 28 -6.41 6.08 -11.26
N TRP A 29 -7.65 6.55 -11.22
CA TRP A 29 -8.24 7.08 -10.00
C TRP A 29 -8.76 5.93 -9.14
N ALA A 30 -8.37 5.91 -7.86
CA ALA A 30 -8.93 5.02 -6.85
C ALA A 30 -9.26 5.82 -5.58
N PRO A 31 -10.39 5.54 -4.92
CA PRO A 31 -10.79 6.25 -3.71
C PRO A 31 -9.77 6.06 -2.59
N GLU A 32 -9.57 7.12 -1.79
CA GLU A 32 -8.70 7.10 -0.60
C GLU A 32 -7.21 6.79 -0.87
N THR A 33 -6.74 7.02 -2.09
CA THR A 33 -5.35 6.81 -2.51
C THR A 33 -4.68 8.12 -2.94
N LEU A 34 -3.36 8.19 -2.77
CA LEU A 34 -2.52 9.22 -3.39
C LEU A 34 -2.33 8.94 -4.88
N PHE A 35 -2.10 7.67 -5.22
CA PHE A 35 -2.10 7.18 -6.59
C PHE A 35 -2.54 5.72 -6.63
N ALA A 36 -2.98 5.28 -7.81
CA ALA A 36 -3.18 3.90 -8.16
C ALA A 36 -2.62 3.64 -9.57
N ILE A 37 -1.94 2.51 -9.73
CA ILE A 37 -1.54 1.96 -11.03
C ILE A 37 -2.10 0.56 -11.17
N ARG A 38 -2.47 0.15 -12.38
CA ARG A 38 -3.00 -1.19 -12.65
C ARG A 38 -2.58 -1.69 -14.01
N GLU A 39 -2.64 -3.01 -14.19
CA GLU A 39 -2.54 -3.62 -15.51
C GLU A 39 -3.75 -3.30 -16.40
N PRO A 40 -3.63 -3.51 -17.73
CA PRO A 40 -4.76 -3.38 -18.66
C PRO A 40 -5.94 -4.30 -18.35
N GLU A 41 -7.11 -3.90 -18.84
CA GLU A 41 -8.32 -4.73 -18.81
C GLU A 41 -8.08 -6.13 -19.42
N ARG A 42 -8.70 -7.14 -18.79
CA ARG A 42 -8.63 -8.54 -19.22
C ARG A 42 -10.04 -9.05 -19.52
N SER A 43 -10.14 -9.92 -20.51
CA SER A 43 -11.43 -10.50 -20.92
C SER A 43 -11.98 -11.54 -19.93
N ASP A 44 -11.15 -12.05 -19.03
CA ASP A 44 -11.54 -13.08 -18.05
C ASP A 44 -12.27 -12.51 -16.82
N GLY A 45 -12.36 -11.18 -16.69
CA GLY A 45 -13.02 -10.51 -15.57
C GLY A 45 -12.33 -10.74 -14.22
N SER A 46 -11.11 -11.27 -14.21
CA SER A 46 -10.33 -11.43 -12.98
C SER A 46 -9.94 -10.07 -12.41
N LEU A 47 -9.68 -10.04 -11.09
CA LEU A 47 -9.12 -8.86 -10.47
C LEU A 47 -7.84 -8.44 -11.19
N LEU A 48 -7.83 -7.21 -11.69
CA LEU A 48 -6.65 -6.63 -12.31
C LEU A 48 -5.58 -6.36 -11.27
N THR A 49 -4.37 -6.81 -11.55
CA THR A 49 -3.20 -6.52 -10.71
C THR A 49 -3.03 -5.02 -10.58
N ASN A 50 -2.94 -4.54 -9.35
CA ASN A 50 -2.86 -3.11 -9.07
C ASN A 50 -1.96 -2.81 -7.88
N ILE A 51 -1.46 -1.58 -7.82
CA ILE A 51 -0.71 -1.03 -6.69
C ILE A 51 -1.30 0.33 -6.36
N VAL A 52 -1.60 0.55 -5.08
CA VAL A 52 -2.09 1.81 -4.56
C VAL A 52 -1.19 2.33 -3.45
N ALA A 53 -1.09 3.66 -3.34
CA ALA A 53 -0.43 4.32 -2.23
C ALA A 53 -1.44 5.11 -1.39
N ARG A 54 -1.30 5.05 -0.06
CA ARG A 54 -2.08 5.84 0.89
C ARG A 54 -1.14 6.56 1.84
N HIS A 55 -1.54 7.76 2.28
CA HIS A 55 -0.85 8.51 3.31
C HIS A 55 -1.83 8.97 4.37
N TYR A 56 -1.53 8.66 5.61
CA TYR A 56 -2.38 8.99 6.75
C TYR A 56 -1.56 9.14 8.03
N HIS A 57 -2.17 9.67 9.07
CA HIS A 57 -1.52 9.82 10.38
C HIS A 57 -2.01 8.75 11.36
N ARG A 58 -1.12 8.29 12.24
CA ARG A 58 -1.42 7.42 13.39
C ARG A 58 -0.82 8.01 14.65
N GLY A 59 -1.28 7.55 15.82
CA GLY A 59 -0.63 7.86 17.10
C GLY A 59 0.79 7.30 17.17
N SER A 60 1.58 7.79 18.13
CA SER A 60 2.98 7.39 18.32
C SER A 60 3.16 5.91 18.67
N GLU A 61 2.10 5.25 19.13
CA GLU A 61 2.05 3.82 19.42
C GLU A 61 1.96 2.93 18.18
N PHE A 62 1.72 3.51 16.99
CA PHE A 62 1.66 2.72 15.76
C PHE A 62 3.06 2.22 15.37
N GLY A 63 3.16 0.91 15.13
CA GLY A 63 4.38 0.26 14.70
C GLY A 63 4.08 -1.06 13.98
N PRO A 64 5.13 -1.82 13.62
CA PRO A 64 4.98 -3.09 12.91
C PRO A 64 3.98 -4.06 13.56
N GLU A 65 4.00 -4.19 14.89
CA GLU A 65 3.08 -5.08 15.62
C GLU A 65 1.61 -4.68 15.44
N GLN A 66 1.30 -3.37 15.58
CA GLN A 66 -0.05 -2.87 15.37
C GLN A 66 -0.48 -2.99 13.90
N ALA A 67 0.42 -2.74 12.95
CA ALA A 67 0.13 -2.92 11.53
C ALA A 67 -0.19 -4.39 11.20
N VAL A 68 0.55 -5.33 11.79
CA VAL A 68 0.30 -6.78 11.68
C VAL A 68 -1.06 -7.16 12.24
N GLU A 69 -1.39 -6.66 13.42
CA GLU A 69 -2.67 -6.94 14.06
C GLU A 69 -3.85 -6.38 13.25
N ASP A 70 -3.74 -5.14 12.77
CA ASP A 70 -4.76 -4.53 11.91
C ASP A 70 -4.99 -5.34 10.63
N LEU A 71 -3.90 -5.78 9.98
CA LEU A 71 -3.97 -6.59 8.76
C LEU A 71 -4.56 -7.97 9.01
N ARG A 72 -4.15 -8.64 10.10
CA ARG A 72 -4.69 -9.94 10.51
C ARG A 72 -6.18 -9.85 10.75
N ALA A 73 -6.61 -8.89 11.59
CA ALA A 73 -8.01 -8.69 11.90
C ALA A 73 -8.83 -8.38 10.64
N ASN A 74 -8.28 -7.58 9.71
CA ASN A 74 -8.95 -7.31 8.43
C ASN A 74 -9.09 -8.58 7.58
N ALA A 75 -8.02 -9.36 7.42
CA ALA A 75 -8.05 -10.59 6.65
C ALA A 75 -9.02 -11.62 7.25
N GLU A 76 -8.94 -11.86 8.55
CA GLU A 76 -9.81 -12.81 9.27
C GLU A 76 -11.29 -12.42 9.17
N SER A 77 -11.60 -11.11 9.23
CA SER A 77 -12.97 -10.63 9.06
C SER A 77 -13.59 -10.96 7.70
N LYS A 78 -12.75 -11.28 6.71
CA LYS A 78 -13.11 -11.69 5.34
C LYS A 78 -12.83 -13.18 5.07
N GLY A 79 -12.68 -13.99 6.12
CA GLY A 79 -12.37 -15.41 6.02
C GLY A 79 -10.98 -15.71 5.44
N GLY A 80 -10.06 -14.74 5.55
CA GLY A 80 -8.69 -14.80 5.06
C GLY A 80 -7.65 -14.99 6.14
N GLU A 81 -6.38 -14.89 5.75
CA GLU A 81 -5.23 -15.07 6.63
C GLU A 81 -4.11 -14.05 6.37
N LEU A 82 -3.29 -13.86 7.40
CA LEU A 82 -2.04 -13.13 7.32
C LEU A 82 -0.92 -14.10 6.90
N GLY A 83 -0.20 -13.74 5.85
CA GLY A 83 1.00 -14.43 5.42
C GLY A 83 2.27 -13.96 6.15
N GLN A 84 3.42 -14.24 5.55
CA GLN A 84 4.72 -13.89 6.13
C GLN A 84 4.93 -12.36 6.20
N THR A 85 5.48 -11.93 7.33
CA THR A 85 5.99 -10.56 7.54
C THR A 85 7.46 -10.47 7.12
N PHE A 86 7.88 -9.30 6.65
CA PHE A 86 9.24 -9.06 6.18
C PHE A 86 9.60 -7.59 6.31
N GLU A 87 10.87 -7.26 6.11
CA GLU A 87 11.33 -5.88 5.96
C GLU A 87 12.00 -5.71 4.60
N THR A 88 11.93 -4.51 4.05
CA THR A 88 12.63 -4.14 2.83
C THR A 88 13.06 -2.68 2.90
N GLU A 89 14.21 -2.36 2.32
CA GLU A 89 14.63 -0.98 2.14
C GLU A 89 14.14 -0.45 0.79
N ILE A 90 13.59 0.76 0.77
CA ILE A 90 13.15 1.48 -0.43
C ILE A 90 13.53 2.94 -0.25
N ASP A 91 14.27 3.51 -1.21
CA ASP A 91 14.71 4.91 -1.19
C ASP A 91 15.39 5.33 0.13
N GLY A 92 16.24 4.45 0.67
CA GLY A 92 16.95 4.64 1.95
C GLY A 92 16.05 4.59 3.19
N ARG A 93 14.82 4.10 3.08
CA ARG A 93 13.86 3.96 4.19
C ARG A 93 13.50 2.50 4.41
N THR A 94 13.44 2.08 5.67
CA THR A 94 12.92 0.77 6.04
C THR A 94 11.40 0.75 5.92
N PHE A 95 10.90 -0.19 5.14
CA PHE A 95 9.49 -0.55 5.08
C PHE A 95 9.28 -1.88 5.78
N PHE A 96 8.26 -1.91 6.64
CA PHE A 96 7.71 -3.14 7.17
C PHE A 96 6.68 -3.71 6.17
N GLY A 97 6.76 -4.99 5.89
CA GLY A 97 5.93 -5.68 4.91
C GLY A 97 5.15 -6.85 5.48
N ALA A 98 3.97 -7.09 4.94
CA ALA A 98 3.16 -8.27 5.24
C ALA A 98 2.31 -8.65 4.01
N SER A 99 2.00 -9.94 3.88
CA SER A 99 1.07 -10.41 2.83
C SER A 99 -0.25 -10.82 3.46
N THR A 100 -1.36 -10.66 2.76
CA THR A 100 -2.68 -11.16 3.18
C THR A 100 -3.34 -11.89 2.02
N SER A 101 -4.23 -12.82 2.34
CA SER A 101 -5.16 -13.40 1.38
C SER A 101 -6.55 -13.43 1.99
N PHE A 102 -7.58 -13.16 1.20
CA PHE A 102 -8.98 -13.25 1.66
C PHE A 102 -9.92 -13.43 0.47
N VAL A 103 -11.18 -13.79 0.76
CA VAL A 103 -12.22 -13.89 -0.27
C VAL A 103 -13.01 -12.60 -0.31
N ASP A 104 -13.13 -12.02 -1.51
CA ASP A 104 -14.00 -10.90 -1.82
C ASP A 104 -15.22 -11.40 -2.59
N ASP A 105 -16.42 -10.95 -2.21
CA ASP A 105 -17.68 -11.39 -2.81
C ASP A 105 -17.78 -11.07 -4.31
N SER A 106 -17.07 -10.03 -4.78
CA SER A 106 -17.12 -9.56 -6.16
C SER A 106 -15.92 -10.01 -6.99
N ALA A 107 -14.73 -10.11 -6.37
CA ALA A 107 -13.46 -10.36 -7.06
C ALA A 107 -12.88 -11.75 -6.81
N GLY A 108 -13.54 -12.58 -5.97
CA GLY A 108 -13.04 -13.89 -5.57
C GLY A 108 -11.87 -13.80 -4.59
N THR A 109 -11.00 -14.80 -4.57
CA THR A 109 -9.79 -14.75 -3.72
C THR A 109 -8.88 -13.62 -4.18
N ILE A 110 -8.47 -12.77 -3.25
CA ILE A 110 -7.50 -11.69 -3.47
C ILE A 110 -6.24 -12.01 -2.66
N ALA A 111 -5.07 -11.88 -3.28
CA ALA A 111 -3.79 -11.87 -2.59
C ALA A 111 -3.23 -10.44 -2.58
N GLN A 112 -2.79 -9.97 -1.42
CA GLN A 112 -2.22 -8.64 -1.26
C GLN A 112 -0.82 -8.67 -0.64
N VAL A 113 0.00 -7.70 -1.03
CA VAL A 113 1.25 -7.33 -0.38
C VAL A 113 1.11 -5.91 0.13
N HIS A 114 1.41 -5.70 1.41
CA HIS A 114 1.40 -4.39 2.05
C HIS A 114 2.83 -4.00 2.44
N LEU A 115 3.17 -2.74 2.24
CA LEU A 115 4.41 -2.12 2.75
C LEU A 115 4.06 -0.85 3.52
N PHE A 116 4.63 -0.68 4.70
CA PHE A 116 4.41 0.46 5.59
C PHE A 116 5.75 1.12 5.91
N ALA A 117 5.82 2.43 5.70
CA ALA A 117 6.86 3.27 6.30
C ALA A 117 6.18 4.31 7.19
N ALA A 118 6.58 4.38 8.45
CA ALA A 118 6.12 5.37 9.41
C ALA A 118 7.25 6.34 9.73
N GLN A 119 6.98 7.64 9.66
CA GLN A 119 7.93 8.69 10.03
C GLN A 119 7.34 9.59 11.13
N PRO A 120 8.08 9.86 12.21
CA PRO A 120 7.67 10.85 13.19
C PRO A 120 7.45 12.23 12.56
N GLN A 121 6.29 12.81 12.85
CA GLN A 121 5.96 14.19 12.51
C GLN A 121 5.27 14.86 13.72
N GLY A 122 6.05 15.61 14.49
CA GLY A 122 5.58 16.18 15.75
C GLY A 122 5.14 15.07 16.72
N SER A 123 3.85 15.08 17.09
CA SER A 123 3.26 14.11 18.02
C SER A 123 2.56 12.93 17.34
N VAL A 124 2.62 12.82 16.01
CA VAL A 124 1.99 11.74 15.24
C VAL A 124 3.02 11.02 14.37
N LEU A 125 2.64 9.87 13.85
CA LEU A 125 3.37 9.17 12.80
C LEU A 125 2.69 9.41 11.46
N ALA A 126 3.42 9.94 10.49
CA ALA A 126 3.01 9.93 9.08
C ALA A 126 3.31 8.56 8.48
N VAL A 127 2.26 7.86 8.07
CA VAL A 127 2.34 6.50 7.53
C VAL A 127 2.11 6.56 6.04
N LEU A 128 3.11 6.11 5.28
CA LEU A 128 2.99 5.79 3.87
C LEU A 128 2.75 4.29 3.75
N GLN A 129 1.64 3.91 3.13
CA GLN A 129 1.28 2.52 2.88
C GLN A 129 1.18 2.26 1.37
N LEU A 130 1.92 1.28 0.88
CA LEU A 130 1.66 0.67 -0.43
C LEU A 130 0.86 -0.61 -0.24
N THR A 131 -0.14 -0.83 -1.08
CA THR A 131 -0.88 -2.10 -1.16
C THR A 131 -0.92 -2.54 -2.61
N GLY A 132 -0.45 -3.74 -2.87
CA GLY A 132 -0.49 -4.38 -4.17
C GLY A 132 -1.42 -5.55 -4.10
N SER A 133 -2.29 -5.69 -5.09
CA SER A 133 -3.33 -6.73 -5.11
C SER A 133 -3.29 -7.48 -6.43
N CYS A 134 -3.55 -8.78 -6.39
CA CYS A 134 -3.79 -9.62 -7.55
C CYS A 134 -4.87 -10.67 -7.23
N ALA A 135 -5.44 -11.27 -8.25
CA ALA A 135 -6.31 -12.44 -8.06
C ALA A 135 -5.50 -13.59 -7.44
N GLY A 136 -6.11 -14.33 -6.52
CA GLY A 136 -5.46 -15.43 -5.82
C GLY A 136 -4.95 -16.53 -6.76
N SER A 137 -5.64 -16.75 -7.89
CA SER A 137 -5.22 -17.67 -8.94
C SER A 137 -3.93 -17.28 -9.67
N ARG A 138 -3.47 -16.04 -9.49
CA ARG A 138 -2.29 -15.44 -10.15
C ARG A 138 -1.17 -15.09 -9.16
N ALA A 139 -1.38 -15.34 -7.86
CA ALA A 139 -0.45 -14.94 -6.80
C ALA A 139 0.98 -15.46 -7.04
N ASP A 140 1.11 -16.74 -7.42
CA ASP A 140 2.41 -17.39 -7.68
C ASP A 140 3.24 -16.70 -8.78
N THR A 141 2.58 -16.02 -9.71
CA THR A 141 3.26 -15.33 -10.83
C THR A 141 3.39 -13.82 -10.63
N GLU A 142 2.59 -13.22 -9.75
CA GLU A 142 2.43 -11.76 -9.71
C GLU A 142 2.89 -11.09 -8.45
N VAL A 143 2.96 -11.81 -7.33
CA VAL A 143 3.44 -11.24 -6.08
C VAL A 143 4.86 -10.71 -6.25
N ASP A 144 5.72 -11.40 -7.00
CA ASP A 144 7.09 -10.95 -7.26
C ASP A 144 7.13 -9.72 -8.17
N LEU A 145 6.27 -9.65 -9.19
CA LEU A 145 6.12 -8.46 -10.03
C LEU A 145 5.67 -7.26 -9.17
N ILE A 146 4.63 -7.43 -8.36
CA ILE A 146 4.12 -6.39 -7.45
C ILE A 146 5.25 -5.87 -6.56
N ARG A 147 5.97 -6.77 -5.90
CA ARG A 147 7.10 -6.42 -5.02
C ARG A 147 8.19 -5.68 -5.78
N SER A 148 8.50 -6.08 -7.01
CA SER A 148 9.51 -5.41 -7.85
C SER A 148 9.10 -3.99 -8.20
N VAL A 149 7.84 -3.76 -8.59
CA VAL A 149 7.29 -2.43 -8.92
C VAL A 149 7.28 -1.55 -7.68
N MET A 150 6.80 -2.06 -6.54
CA MET A 150 6.80 -1.30 -5.28
C MET A 150 8.19 -0.82 -4.86
N LYS A 151 9.23 -1.62 -5.12
CA LYS A 151 10.62 -1.27 -4.79
C LYS A 151 11.18 -0.10 -5.62
N THR A 152 10.51 0.29 -6.70
CA THR A 152 10.90 1.46 -7.51
C THR A 152 10.40 2.79 -6.94
N LEU A 153 9.60 2.75 -5.85
CA LEU A 153 9.08 3.96 -5.22
C LEU A 153 10.23 4.89 -4.78
N ARG A 154 10.11 6.17 -5.15
CA ARG A 154 10.93 7.29 -4.67
C ARG A 154 10.06 8.28 -3.90
N ILE A 155 10.59 8.84 -2.82
CA ILE A 155 9.86 9.67 -1.86
C ILE A 155 10.61 11.00 -1.65
N ASN A 156 9.98 12.11 -2.03
CA ASN A 156 10.63 13.41 -2.22
C ASN A 156 11.76 13.38 -3.28
N PRO A 157 11.50 12.87 -4.51
CA PRO A 157 12.46 12.93 -5.62
C PRO A 157 12.76 14.35 -6.09
#